data_AF-A0A2G9GXK4-F1
#
_entry.id   AF-A0A2G9GXK4-F1
#
_cell.length_a   1.000
_cell.length_b   1.000
_cell.length_c   1.000
_cell.angle_alpha   90.00
_cell.angle_beta   90.00
_cell.angle_gamma   90.00
#
_symmetry.space_group_name_H-M   'P 1'
#
loop_
_entity.id
_entity.type
_entity.pdbx_description
1 polymer ?
#
loop_
_entity_poly.entity_id
_entity_poly.type
_entity_poly.pdbx_seq_one_letter_code
_entity_poly.pdbx_strand_id
1 'polypeptide(L)'
;MSPLWEINLNGKVNGAVETCKGEDEWVMSKRFRNYFNFSHPLIAKNLNPEECAWAYGMNIFDLRAWRKTNIRDTYHAWLKENLKSNLTLWKLGTLPPALIAFKGHVHPIEPSWHMLGLGYQNKTNIENVKKAAVIHYNGQSKPWLEIGFEHLRPFWTKYVNYSSDFIRNCHILE
;
A
#
# COMPACT_ATOMS: atom_id res chain seq x y z
N MET A 1 2.75 -14.45 11.93
CA MET A 1 2.01 -13.18 12.12
C MET A 1 2.06 -12.65 13.55
N SER A 2 2.37 -13.47 14.57
CA SER A 2 2.47 -13.00 15.97
C SER A 2 3.44 -11.83 16.22
N PRO A 3 4.64 -11.73 15.60
CA PRO A 3 5.56 -10.63 15.95
C PRO A 3 5.11 -9.28 15.38
N LEU A 4 4.18 -9.30 14.42
CA LEU A 4 3.52 -8.09 13.88
C LEU A 4 2.71 -7.39 14.99
N TRP A 5 2.10 -8.16 15.90
CA TRP A 5 1.32 -7.66 17.02
C TRP A 5 2.17 -7.04 18.13
N GLU A 6 3.47 -7.35 18.16
CA GLU A 6 4.42 -6.88 19.18
C GLU A 6 5.10 -5.56 18.77
N ILE A 7 4.86 -5.09 17.55
CA ILE A 7 5.42 -3.82 17.07
C ILE A 7 4.85 -2.67 17.91
N ASN A 8 5.75 -1.96 18.59
CA ASN A 8 5.38 -0.75 19.31
C ASN A 8 5.14 0.39 18.33
N LEU A 9 3.86 0.74 18.11
CA LEU A 9 3.46 1.86 17.25
C LEU A 9 3.79 3.25 17.84
N ASN A 10 4.44 3.33 19.00
CA ASN A 10 4.84 4.57 19.67
C ASN A 10 3.67 5.55 19.85
N GLY A 11 2.52 5.01 20.28
CA GLY A 11 1.27 5.77 20.47
C GLY A 11 0.56 6.18 19.17
N LYS A 12 1.06 5.78 18.00
CA LYS A 12 0.38 5.98 16.71
C LYS A 12 -0.71 4.95 16.49
N VAL A 13 -1.62 5.25 15.57
CA VAL A 13 -2.79 4.43 15.29
C VAL A 13 -2.48 3.34 14.27
N ASN A 14 -1.71 3.66 13.23
CA ASN A 14 -1.44 2.76 12.10
C ASN A 14 0.04 2.41 12.01
N GLY A 15 0.40 1.12 11.96
CA GLY A 15 1.70 0.63 11.53
C GLY A 15 1.66 0.26 10.04
N ALA A 16 2.43 0.94 9.21
CA ALA A 16 2.45 0.71 7.76
C ALA A 16 3.84 0.96 7.15
N VAL A 17 4.15 0.27 6.05
CA VAL A 17 5.39 0.48 5.31
C VAL A 17 5.29 1.80 4.53
N GLU A 18 6.24 2.68 4.77
CA GLU A 18 6.41 3.92 4.01
C GLU A 18 6.86 3.63 2.58
N THR A 19 6.32 4.37 1.62
CA THR A 19 6.59 4.18 0.19
C THR A 19 7.39 5.31 -0.43
N CYS A 20 8.10 6.12 0.37
CA CYS A 20 9.01 7.17 -0.10
C CYS A 20 10.50 6.88 0.18
N LYS A 21 10.81 5.70 0.75
CA LYS A 21 12.15 5.25 1.13
C LYS A 21 12.39 3.86 0.57
N GLY A 22 13.34 3.71 -0.34
CA GLY A 22 13.73 2.41 -0.87
C GLY A 22 14.41 2.55 -2.23
N GLU A 23 14.92 1.42 -2.73
CA GLU A 23 15.67 1.36 -3.99
C GLU A 23 14.75 1.25 -5.22
N ASP A 24 13.48 0.87 -5.03
CA ASP A 24 12.51 0.75 -6.12
C ASP A 24 11.90 2.12 -6.44
N GLU A 25 12.31 2.72 -7.55
CA GLU A 25 11.82 4.02 -8.01
C GLU A 25 10.34 4.00 -8.43
N TRP A 26 9.77 2.84 -8.75
CA TRP A 26 8.39 2.72 -9.20
C TRP A 26 7.40 2.76 -8.05
N VAL A 27 7.77 2.20 -6.90
CA VAL A 27 6.85 1.97 -5.78
C VAL A 27 7.33 2.60 -4.47
N MET A 28 8.63 2.72 -4.26
CA MET A 28 9.23 3.27 -3.03
C MET A 28 9.66 4.75 -3.17
N SER A 29 9.19 5.45 -4.21
CA SER A 29 9.38 6.89 -4.45
C SER A 29 8.13 7.75 -4.21
N LYS A 30 7.05 7.17 -3.68
CA LYS A 30 5.74 7.78 -3.55
C LYS A 30 5.63 8.72 -2.36
N ARG A 31 5.30 9.96 -2.66
CA ARG A 31 5.00 11.04 -1.72
C ARG A 31 3.60 11.58 -2.00
N PHE A 32 3.14 12.49 -1.15
CA PHE A 32 1.82 13.12 -1.29
C PHE A 32 1.65 13.79 -2.66
N ARG A 33 2.71 14.36 -3.24
CA ARG A 33 2.67 14.92 -4.61
C ARG A 33 2.17 13.94 -5.68
N ASN A 34 2.33 12.64 -5.47
CA ASN A 34 1.91 11.61 -6.42
C ASN A 34 0.40 11.31 -6.36
N TYR A 35 -0.26 11.69 -5.27
CA TYR A 35 -1.65 11.36 -4.99
C TYR A 35 -2.59 12.57 -5.06
N PHE A 36 -2.12 13.73 -4.60
CA PHE A 36 -2.96 14.93 -4.45
C PHE A 36 -2.74 15.96 -5.56
N ASN A 37 -3.80 16.69 -5.88
CA ASN A 37 -3.77 17.79 -6.84
C ASN A 37 -3.26 19.08 -6.17
N PHE A 38 -1.94 19.28 -6.14
CA PHE A 38 -1.32 20.47 -5.53
C PHE A 38 -1.58 21.79 -6.28
N SER A 39 -2.17 21.76 -7.47
CA SER A 39 -2.68 22.97 -8.12
C SER A 39 -4.00 23.45 -7.48
N HIS A 40 -4.70 22.60 -6.74
CA HIS A 40 -5.93 22.99 -6.04
C HIS A 40 -5.59 23.73 -4.73
N PRO A 41 -6.13 24.96 -4.50
CA PRO A 41 -5.78 25.78 -3.34
C PRO A 41 -5.99 25.08 -1.98
N LEU A 42 -7.09 24.33 -1.84
CA LEU A 42 -7.37 23.57 -0.62
C LEU A 42 -6.29 22.53 -0.30
N ILE A 43 -5.72 21.87 -1.31
CA ILE A 43 -4.64 20.89 -1.13
C ILE A 43 -3.34 21.61 -0.81
N ALA A 44 -2.96 22.60 -1.62
CA ALA A 44 -1.72 23.36 -1.44
C ALA A 44 -1.61 24.03 -0.07
N LYS A 45 -2.75 24.47 0.49
CA LYS A 45 -2.81 25.12 1.80
C LYS A 45 -2.67 24.15 2.98
N ASN A 46 -3.13 22.89 2.84
CA ASN A 46 -3.29 21.98 3.98
C ASN A 46 -2.31 20.80 3.98
N LEU A 47 -1.77 20.44 2.82
CA LEU A 47 -0.87 19.30 2.65
C LEU A 47 0.52 19.76 2.22
N ASN A 48 1.55 18.99 2.56
CA ASN A 48 2.90 19.20 2.06
C ASN A 48 3.20 18.14 0.97
N PRO A 49 3.63 18.54 -0.24
CA PRO A 49 3.94 17.60 -1.32
C PRO A 49 5.07 16.61 -0.98
N GLU A 50 5.94 16.96 -0.04
CA GLU A 50 7.07 16.14 0.39
C GLU A 50 6.71 15.08 1.44
N GLU A 51 5.50 15.11 2.00
CA GLU A 51 5.08 14.09 2.97
C GLU A 51 5.15 12.68 2.37
N CYS A 52 5.70 11.76 3.16
CA CYS A 52 5.84 10.37 2.77
C CYS A 52 4.46 9.71 2.67
N ALA A 53 4.22 8.98 1.58
CA ALA A 53 3.07 8.09 1.52
C ALA A 53 3.41 6.74 2.19
N TRP A 54 2.38 5.93 2.41
CA TRP A 54 2.51 4.58 2.95
C TRP A 54 1.62 3.62 2.16
N ALA A 55 1.91 2.32 2.24
CA ALA A 55 1.18 1.30 1.51
C ALA A 55 -0.04 0.79 2.28
N TYR A 56 -1.18 0.70 1.59
CA TYR A 56 -2.43 0.26 2.20
C TYR A 56 -2.54 -1.28 2.39
N GLY A 57 -1.80 -2.07 1.61
CA GLY A 57 -2.06 -3.52 1.49
C GLY A 57 -1.92 -4.33 2.79
N MET A 58 -0.97 -3.99 3.68
CA MET A 58 -0.80 -4.63 4.98
C MET A 58 -0.55 -3.57 6.04
N ASN A 59 -1.46 -3.48 7.02
CA ASN A 59 -1.43 -2.45 8.06
C ASN A 59 -1.76 -3.06 9.42
N ILE A 60 -1.38 -2.36 10.48
CA ILE A 60 -1.64 -2.70 11.87
C ILE A 60 -2.36 -1.54 12.51
N PHE A 61 -3.54 -1.76 13.08
CA PHE A 61 -4.31 -0.68 13.70
C PHE A 61 -4.46 -0.89 15.21
N ASP A 62 -3.96 0.06 16.00
CA ASP A 62 -4.35 0.18 17.40
C ASP A 62 -5.72 0.85 17.48
N LEU A 63 -6.76 0.03 17.63
CA LEU A 63 -8.14 0.49 17.72
C LEU A 63 -8.43 1.28 19.01
N ARG A 64 -7.66 1.07 20.09
CA ARG A 64 -7.82 1.86 21.33
C ARG A 64 -7.26 3.25 21.15
N ALA A 65 -6.10 3.38 20.50
CA ALA A 65 -5.57 4.66 20.10
C ALA A 65 -6.50 5.37 19.11
N TRP A 66 -7.02 4.65 18.09
CA TRP A 66 -7.94 5.22 17.10
C TRP A 66 -9.19 5.83 17.76
N ARG A 67 -9.82 5.13 18.71
CA ARG A 67 -11.02 5.67 19.39
C ARG A 67 -10.82 7.02 20.08
N LYS A 68 -9.57 7.44 20.32
CA LYS A 68 -9.20 8.71 20.95
C LYS A 68 -8.82 9.80 19.95
N THR A 69 -8.91 9.54 18.64
CA THR A 69 -8.56 10.49 17.58
C THR A 69 -9.79 10.94 16.78
N ASN A 70 -9.61 11.99 15.97
CA ASN A 70 -10.60 12.50 15.03
C ASN A 70 -10.42 11.95 13.60
N ILE A 71 -9.66 10.86 13.40
CA ILE A 71 -9.34 10.31 12.07
C ILE A 71 -10.60 10.07 11.22
N ARG A 72 -11.66 9.52 11.82
CA ARG A 72 -12.95 9.25 11.14
C ARG A 72 -13.58 10.54 10.63
N ASP A 73 -13.62 11.56 11.47
CA ASP A 73 -14.28 12.82 11.15
C ASP A 73 -13.44 13.61 10.12
N THR A 74 -12.11 13.58 10.24
CA THR A 74 -11.18 14.10 9.21
C THR A 74 -11.41 13.41 7.87
N TYR A 75 -11.52 12.07 7.84
CA TYR A 75 -11.81 11.32 6.61
C TYR A 75 -13.10 11.81 5.95
N HIS A 76 -14.20 11.88 6.69
CA HIS A 76 -15.50 12.31 6.15
C HIS A 76 -15.50 13.78 5.73
N ALA A 77 -14.82 14.66 6.46
CA ALA A 77 -14.68 16.06 6.10
C ALA A 77 -13.98 16.21 4.74
N TRP A 78 -12.84 15.54 4.54
CA TRP A 78 -12.11 15.59 3.28
C TRP A 78 -12.87 14.93 2.12
N LEU A 79 -13.61 13.85 2.39
CA LEU A 79 -14.48 13.24 1.38
C LEU A 79 -15.56 14.23 0.91
N LYS A 80 -16.17 14.96 1.84
CA LYS A 80 -17.16 16.01 1.52
C LYS A 80 -16.55 17.15 0.71
N GLU A 81 -15.35 17.61 1.07
CA GLU A 81 -14.65 18.63 0.28
C GLU A 81 -14.29 18.12 -1.12
N ASN A 82 -13.86 16.86 -1.25
CA ASN A 82 -13.58 16.30 -2.57
C ASN A 82 -14.84 16.23 -3.44
N LEU A 83 -15.99 15.87 -2.88
CA LEU A 83 -17.27 15.87 -3.59
C LEU A 83 -17.67 17.27 -4.05
N LYS A 84 -17.51 18.30 -3.20
CA LYS A 84 -17.75 19.70 -3.58
C LYS A 84 -16.80 20.20 -4.67
N SER A 85 -15.57 19.68 -4.69
CA SER A 85 -14.56 19.97 -5.69
C SER A 85 -14.64 19.06 -6.92
N ASN A 86 -15.81 18.48 -7.24
CA ASN A 86 -16.01 17.60 -8.40
C ASN A 86 -15.01 16.43 -8.48
N LEU A 87 -14.62 15.88 -7.32
CA LEU A 87 -13.66 14.78 -7.18
C LEU A 87 -12.24 15.09 -7.70
N THR A 88 -11.85 16.37 -7.70
CA THR A 88 -10.57 16.83 -8.28
C THR A 88 -9.42 16.98 -7.28
N LEU A 89 -9.64 16.74 -5.97
CA LEU A 89 -8.61 16.98 -4.95
C LEU A 89 -7.48 15.94 -4.99
N TRP A 90 -7.76 14.74 -5.48
CA TRP A 90 -6.77 13.68 -5.66
C TRP A 90 -7.16 12.76 -6.81
N LYS A 91 -6.18 12.01 -7.28
CA LYS A 91 -6.38 10.91 -8.22
C LYS A 91 -6.26 9.59 -7.46
N LEU A 92 -6.79 8.51 -8.02
CA LEU A 92 -6.77 7.16 -7.44
C LEU A 92 -7.80 6.95 -6.32
N GLY A 93 -8.08 5.67 -6.01
CA GLY A 93 -9.20 5.22 -5.18
C GLY A 93 -9.07 5.51 -3.69
N THR A 94 -8.91 4.46 -2.87
CA THR A 94 -9.07 4.54 -1.41
C THR A 94 -7.85 5.06 -0.64
N LEU A 95 -6.66 5.03 -1.24
CA LEU A 95 -5.42 5.42 -0.55
C LEU A 95 -5.33 6.93 -0.24
N PRO A 96 -5.56 7.87 -1.18
CA PRO A 96 -5.46 9.29 -0.87
C PRO A 96 -6.28 9.77 0.34
N PRO A 97 -7.58 9.42 0.50
CA PRO A 97 -8.32 9.87 1.67
C PRO A 97 -7.81 9.22 2.98
N ALA A 98 -7.22 8.02 2.92
CA ALA A 98 -6.55 7.41 4.07
C ALA A 98 -5.23 8.13 4.42
N LEU A 99 -4.41 8.50 3.43
CA LEU A 99 -3.18 9.28 3.65
C LEU A 99 -3.47 10.60 4.40
N ILE A 100 -4.54 11.31 4.01
CA ILE A 100 -4.95 12.54 4.70
C ILE A 100 -5.47 12.24 6.11
N ALA A 101 -6.40 11.28 6.24
CA ALA A 101 -7.06 11.01 7.51
C ALA A 101 -6.09 10.53 8.60
N PHE A 102 -5.08 9.74 8.21
CA PHE A 102 -4.06 9.21 9.12
C PHE A 102 -2.80 10.06 9.20
N LYS A 103 -2.78 11.26 8.60
CA LYS A 103 -1.64 12.18 8.67
C LYS A 103 -1.26 12.43 10.14
N GLY A 104 0.01 12.16 10.49
CA GLY A 104 0.51 12.26 11.86
C GLY A 104 0.14 11.10 12.80
N HIS A 105 -0.63 10.11 12.33
CA HIS A 105 -1.10 8.94 13.08
C HIS A 105 -0.49 7.62 12.59
N VAL A 106 0.51 7.67 11.71
CA VAL A 106 1.21 6.48 11.19
C VAL A 106 2.58 6.34 11.85
N HIS A 107 2.92 5.12 12.22
CA HIS A 107 4.25 4.67 12.57
C HIS A 107 4.83 3.85 11.41
N PRO A 108 5.94 4.27 10.80
CA PRO A 108 6.61 3.47 9.78
C PRO A 108 7.08 2.15 10.36
N ILE A 109 6.81 1.04 9.68
CA ILE A 109 7.33 -0.28 10.05
C ILE A 109 8.34 -0.77 9.01
N GLU A 110 9.15 -1.76 9.38
CA GLU A 110 10.18 -2.34 8.52
C GLU A 110 9.62 -2.82 7.16
N PRO A 111 10.28 -2.48 6.02
CA PRO A 111 9.81 -2.87 4.68
C PRO A 111 9.67 -4.38 4.46
N SER A 112 10.38 -5.20 5.24
CA SER A 112 10.24 -6.67 5.19
C SER A 112 8.87 -7.16 5.63
N TRP A 113 8.09 -6.37 6.39
CA TRP A 113 6.72 -6.73 6.72
C TRP A 113 5.81 -6.74 5.50
N HIS A 114 6.02 -5.80 4.57
CA HIS A 114 5.18 -5.64 3.38
C HIS A 114 6.03 -5.22 2.18
N MET A 115 6.50 -6.22 1.43
CA MET A 115 7.24 -5.98 0.20
C MET A 115 6.28 -5.71 -0.96
N LEU A 116 6.45 -4.55 -1.58
CA LEU A 116 5.65 -4.07 -2.70
C LEU A 116 6.45 -4.17 -4.01
N GLY A 117 5.79 -3.91 -5.13
CA GLY A 117 6.46 -3.72 -6.43
C GLY A 117 6.48 -4.94 -7.32
N LEU A 118 6.05 -6.11 -6.84
CA LEU A 118 6.03 -7.31 -7.65
C LEU A 118 5.06 -7.12 -8.83
N GLY A 119 5.57 -7.40 -10.03
CA GLY A 119 4.83 -7.22 -11.29
C GLY A 119 4.93 -5.84 -11.94
N TYR A 120 5.73 -4.90 -11.39
CA TYR A 120 6.09 -3.65 -12.09
C TYR A 120 7.37 -3.76 -12.90
N GLN A 121 8.35 -4.51 -12.39
CA GLN A 121 9.65 -4.66 -13.04
C GLN A 121 10.17 -6.10 -12.95
N ASN A 122 10.91 -6.51 -13.98
CA ASN A 122 11.52 -7.83 -14.04
C ASN A 122 12.67 -7.97 -13.03
N LYS A 123 13.43 -6.92 -12.77
CA LYS A 123 14.53 -6.97 -11.80
C LYS A 123 13.98 -6.76 -10.38
N THR A 124 13.73 -7.87 -9.68
CA THR A 124 13.32 -7.86 -8.27
C THR A 124 14.33 -8.64 -7.43
N ASN A 125 14.72 -8.12 -6.26
CA ASN A 125 15.63 -8.82 -5.35
C ASN A 125 14.92 -10.02 -4.70
N ILE A 126 15.20 -11.22 -5.19
CA ILE A 126 14.61 -12.47 -4.74
C ILE A 126 14.87 -12.77 -3.26
N GLU A 127 16.03 -12.40 -2.73
CA GLU A 127 16.34 -12.63 -1.32
C GLU A 127 15.46 -11.78 -0.41
N ASN A 128 15.12 -10.57 -0.83
CA ASN A 128 14.13 -9.74 -0.13
C ASN A 128 12.73 -10.35 -0.22
N VAL A 129 12.33 -10.87 -1.38
CA VAL A 129 11.03 -11.55 -1.58
C VAL A 129 10.89 -12.75 -0.65
N LYS A 130 11.94 -13.57 -0.51
CA LYS A 130 11.94 -14.75 0.38
C LYS A 130 11.86 -14.37 1.87
N LYS A 131 12.48 -13.26 2.26
CA LYS A 131 12.52 -12.78 3.65
C LYS A 131 11.28 -11.97 4.05
N ALA A 132 10.52 -11.47 3.08
CA ALA A 132 9.34 -10.67 3.34
C ALA A 132 8.22 -11.50 3.98
N ALA A 133 7.52 -10.91 4.95
CA ALA A 133 6.36 -11.55 5.58
C ALA A 133 5.14 -11.56 4.65
N VAL A 134 4.93 -10.44 3.94
CA VAL A 134 3.88 -10.30 2.93
C VAL A 134 4.50 -9.74 1.65
N ILE A 135 4.28 -10.43 0.53
CA ILE A 135 4.64 -9.96 -0.80
C ILE A 135 3.38 -9.47 -1.53
N HIS A 136 3.47 -8.35 -2.22
CA HIS A 136 2.34 -7.72 -2.87
C HIS A 136 2.58 -7.60 -4.37
N TYR A 137 1.87 -8.42 -5.16
CA TYR A 137 1.79 -8.28 -6.61
C TYR A 137 0.85 -7.13 -6.99
N ASN A 138 1.26 -5.89 -6.73
CA ASN A 138 0.48 -4.70 -7.06
C ASN A 138 0.72 -4.18 -8.49
N GLY A 139 1.73 -4.69 -9.21
CA GLY A 139 1.96 -4.38 -10.62
C GLY A 139 1.05 -5.14 -11.58
N GLN A 140 1.20 -4.88 -12.89
CA GLN A 140 0.34 -5.46 -13.93
C GLN A 140 0.74 -6.89 -14.32
N SER A 141 2.04 -7.22 -14.23
CA SER A 141 2.57 -8.55 -14.52
C SER A 141 2.26 -9.53 -13.39
N LYS A 142 0.99 -9.94 -13.30
CA LYS A 142 0.53 -10.92 -12.30
C LYS A 142 1.11 -12.30 -12.58
N PRO A 143 1.42 -13.10 -11.54
CA PRO A 143 2.07 -14.40 -11.71
C PRO A 143 1.16 -15.43 -12.41
N TRP A 144 -0.16 -15.26 -12.35
CA TRP A 144 -1.16 -16.09 -13.03
C TRP A 144 -1.48 -15.64 -14.46
N LEU A 145 -0.76 -14.65 -15.00
CA LEU A 145 -0.89 -14.21 -16.39
C LEU A 145 0.39 -14.53 -17.16
N GLU A 146 0.27 -14.66 -18.48
CA GLU A 146 1.41 -14.90 -19.38
C GLU A 146 2.49 -13.80 -19.26
N ILE A 147 2.05 -12.54 -19.07
CA ILE A 147 2.93 -11.38 -18.86
C ILE A 147 3.64 -11.36 -17.50
N GLY A 148 3.34 -12.32 -16.62
CA GLY A 148 3.96 -12.46 -15.31
C GLY A 148 5.42 -12.88 -15.41
N PHE A 149 6.28 -12.30 -14.56
CA PHE A 149 7.70 -12.64 -14.54
C PHE A 149 7.93 -14.05 -13.97
N GLU A 150 8.51 -14.93 -14.78
CA GLU A 150 8.69 -16.36 -14.47
C GLU A 150 9.35 -16.59 -13.11
N HIS A 151 10.45 -15.90 -12.83
CA HIS A 151 11.19 -16.02 -11.57
C HIS A 151 10.40 -15.59 -10.31
N LEU A 152 9.27 -14.89 -10.48
CA LEU A 152 8.38 -14.52 -9.38
C LEU A 152 7.15 -15.44 -9.27
N ARG A 153 6.83 -16.28 -10.27
CA ARG A 153 5.65 -17.17 -10.22
C ARG A 153 5.69 -18.17 -9.07
N PRO A 154 6.83 -18.83 -8.74
CA PRO A 154 6.89 -19.86 -7.70
C PRO A 154 6.43 -19.40 -6.32
N PHE A 155 6.50 -18.09 -6.03
CA PHE A 155 6.04 -17.56 -4.74
C PHE A 155 4.52 -17.59 -4.59
N TRP A 156 3.77 -17.60 -5.69
CA TRP A 156 2.32 -17.70 -5.72
C TRP A 156 1.84 -19.11 -6.12
N THR A 157 2.43 -19.73 -7.14
CA THR A 157 1.99 -21.03 -7.67
C THR A 157 2.07 -22.16 -6.64
N LYS A 158 3.00 -22.09 -5.68
CA LYS A 158 3.07 -23.04 -4.54
C LYS A 158 1.80 -23.13 -3.68
N TYR A 159 0.90 -22.15 -3.76
CA TYR A 159 -0.37 -22.13 -3.02
C TYR A 159 -1.57 -22.48 -3.90
N VAL A 160 -1.36 -22.74 -5.19
CA VAL A 160 -2.43 -23.07 -6.14
C VAL A 160 -2.79 -24.55 -6.02
N ASN A 161 -4.07 -24.83 -5.84
CA ASN A 161 -4.57 -26.20 -5.85
C ASN A 161 -4.85 -26.66 -7.28
N TYR A 162 -3.84 -27.21 -7.95
CA TYR A 162 -3.96 -27.74 -9.31
C TYR A 162 -4.85 -29.00 -9.42
N SER A 163 -5.22 -29.63 -8.31
CA SER A 163 -6.21 -30.72 -8.32
C SER A 163 -7.64 -30.21 -8.50
N SER A 164 -7.91 -28.92 -8.24
CA SER A 164 -9.23 -28.33 -8.43
C SER A 164 -9.63 -28.30 -9.92
N ASP A 165 -10.80 -28.84 -10.25
CA ASP A 165 -11.35 -28.81 -11.62
C ASP A 165 -11.52 -27.36 -12.12
N PHE A 166 -11.96 -26.46 -11.24
CA PHE A 166 -12.13 -25.05 -11.59
C PHE A 166 -10.80 -24.40 -11.97
N ILE A 167 -9.75 -24.65 -11.19
CA ILE A 167 -8.42 -24.05 -11.42
C ILE A 167 -7.77 -24.60 -12.68
N ARG A 168 -7.94 -25.90 -12.98
CA ARG A 168 -7.43 -26.50 -14.22
C ARG A 168 -7.99 -25.82 -15.47
N ASN A 169 -9.23 -25.36 -15.42
CA ASN A 169 -9.86 -24.63 -16.52
C ASN A 169 -9.38 -23.17 -16.65
N CYS A 170 -8.56 -22.67 -15.74
CA CYS A 170 -8.03 -21.30 -15.77
C CYS A 170 -6.68 -21.17 -16.49
N HIS A 171 -6.10 -22.25 -17.01
CA HIS A 171 -4.83 -22.25 -17.76
C HIS A 171 -3.68 -21.51 -17.03
N ILE A 172 -3.61 -21.70 -15.71
CA ILE A 172 -2.61 -21.04 -14.86
C ILE A 172 -1.24 -21.66 -15.12
N LEU A 173 -0.27 -20.83 -15.50
CA LEU A 173 1.11 -21.26 -15.73
C LEU A 173 1.77 -21.65 -14.40
N GLU A 174 2.44 -22.80 -14.39
CA GLU A 174 3.26 -23.29 -13.27
C GLU A 174 4.58 -22.51 -13.13
#